data_AF-A0A127SH26-F1
#
_entry.id   AF-A0A127SH26-F1
#
_cell.length_a   1.000
_cell.length_b   1.000
_cell.length_c   1.000
_cell.angle_alpha   90.00
_cell.angle_beta   90.00
_cell.angle_gamma   90.00
#
_symmetry.space_group_name_H-M   'P 1'
#
loop_
_entity.id
_entity.type
_entity.pdbx_description
1 polymer ?
#
loop_
_entity_poly.entity_id
_entity_poly.type
_entity_poly.pdbx_seq_one_letter_code
_entity_poly.pdbx_strand_id
1 'polypeptide(L)'
;MAKLDFLPTEDLLEAMPKAFHRVPGLSLERVRSELDRLMLEPAVAKGLDVLVQSRLAECSCRVVENGVAQEVPILPELYHLVNLPQEKDFHEFDGWYHTLAVVSHTEPDLTLRWGALLHDVAKGMPAVRAVINGRLTDRGHDTLGAEMTETLLTRLGYPKSFVRRVAWIVKNHMRFHYFVQNGEANEKKWIRKEARSGEFRDSQIMRIAWEQLSKVCAADVLGCGKPYASTDGTLAFGECMADLSLEMPIHTKDLNYDERVIKLAGKKVGEGLQYLLGQVQNGVIPNEPDALYDALDHKLRRPVEK
;
A
#
# COMPACT_ATOMS: atom_id res chain seq x y z
N MET A 1 21.34 16.53 2.89
CA MET A 1 21.05 15.73 4.09
C MET A 1 20.87 14.29 3.68
N ALA A 2 19.72 13.92 3.08
CA ALA A 2 19.44 12.53 2.72
C ALA A 2 20.46 11.86 1.78
N LYS A 3 21.03 12.61 0.82
CA LYS A 3 22.02 12.08 -0.14
C LYS A 3 23.41 11.80 0.43
N LEU A 4 23.93 12.67 1.29
CA LEU A 4 25.32 12.62 1.78
C LEU A 4 25.40 12.36 3.30
N ASP A 5 24.28 11.97 3.90
CA ASP A 5 24.16 11.56 5.30
C ASP A 5 24.66 12.57 6.36
N PHE A 6 24.43 13.86 6.13
CA PHE A 6 24.72 14.93 7.10
C PHE A 6 23.45 15.54 7.69
N LEU A 7 23.57 16.03 8.93
CA LEU A 7 22.56 16.88 9.57
C LEU A 7 22.83 18.36 9.28
N PRO A 8 21.79 19.18 9.11
CA PRO A 8 21.94 20.62 9.01
C PRO A 8 22.43 21.18 10.35
N THR A 9 23.19 22.27 10.32
CA THR A 9 23.55 22.99 11.54
C THR A 9 22.30 23.62 12.17
N GLU A 10 22.33 23.85 13.49
CA GLU A 10 21.25 24.55 14.21
C GLU A 10 20.95 25.90 13.55
N ASP A 11 21.98 26.70 13.24
CA ASP A 11 21.86 27.97 12.51
C ASP A 11 21.09 27.85 11.18
N LEU A 12 21.25 26.74 10.46
CA LEU A 12 20.55 26.52 9.20
C LEU A 12 19.08 26.19 9.45
N LEU A 13 18.78 25.35 10.44
CA LEU A 13 17.41 25.03 10.84
C LEU A 13 16.67 26.29 11.31
N GLU A 14 17.33 27.17 12.07
CA GLU A 14 16.78 28.46 12.50
C GLU A 14 16.60 29.45 11.34
N ALA A 15 17.43 29.37 10.31
CA ALA A 15 17.34 30.22 9.13
C ALA A 15 16.25 29.79 8.15
N MET A 16 15.93 28.49 8.07
CA MET A 16 14.95 27.92 7.13
C MET A 16 13.59 28.65 7.14
N PRO A 17 12.93 28.86 8.30
CA PRO A 17 11.62 29.54 8.35
C PRO A 17 11.61 30.93 7.71
N LYS A 18 12.73 31.65 7.72
CA LYS A 18 12.86 32.98 7.09
C LYS A 18 12.63 32.93 5.58
N ALA A 19 12.85 31.77 4.95
CA ALA A 19 12.65 31.56 3.52
C ALA A 19 11.26 30.99 3.16
N PHE A 20 10.43 30.60 4.13
CA PHE A 20 9.18 29.87 3.87
C PHE A 20 8.14 30.67 3.09
N HIS A 21 8.18 32.00 3.16
CA HIS A 21 7.34 32.88 2.35
C HIS A 21 7.49 32.66 0.83
N ARG A 22 8.55 31.98 0.38
CA ARG A 22 8.82 31.65 -1.02
C ARG A 22 8.24 30.30 -1.45
N VAL A 23 7.93 29.41 -0.50
CA VAL A 23 7.46 28.03 -0.77
C VAL A 23 6.11 28.00 -1.49
N PRO A 24 5.12 28.85 -1.15
CA PRO A 24 3.87 28.94 -1.91
C PRO A 24 4.07 29.32 -3.38
N GLY A 25 5.20 29.92 -3.76
CA GLY A 25 5.52 30.23 -5.16
C GLY A 25 6.03 29.03 -5.98
N LEU A 26 6.42 27.93 -5.34
CA LEU A 26 6.94 26.73 -6.01
C LEU A 26 5.81 25.94 -6.67
N SER A 27 6.05 25.39 -7.85
CA SER A 27 5.07 24.52 -8.51
C SER A 27 4.95 23.17 -7.78
N LEU A 28 3.74 22.61 -7.79
CA LEU A 28 3.49 21.27 -7.27
C LEU A 28 4.40 20.22 -7.92
N GLU A 29 4.65 20.30 -9.23
CA GLU A 29 5.56 19.39 -9.93
C GLU A 29 6.98 19.43 -9.36
N ARG A 30 7.49 20.62 -9.06
CA ARG A 30 8.82 20.78 -8.47
C ARG A 30 8.86 20.20 -7.06
N VAL A 31 7.86 20.50 -6.24
CA VAL A 31 7.77 19.95 -4.88
C VAL A 31 7.68 18.43 -4.91
N ARG A 32 6.81 17.86 -5.75
CA ARG A 32 6.68 16.41 -5.94
C ARG A 32 8.02 15.79 -6.37
N SER A 33 8.72 16.40 -7.34
CA SER A 33 10.01 15.90 -7.80
C SER A 33 11.06 15.88 -6.69
N GLU A 34 11.11 16.90 -5.82
CA GLU A 34 12.04 16.91 -4.68
C GLU A 34 11.64 15.90 -3.60
N LEU A 35 10.34 15.68 -3.37
CA LEU A 35 9.85 14.62 -2.48
C LEU A 35 10.23 13.24 -3.01
N ASP A 36 9.98 12.95 -4.30
CA ASP A 36 10.36 11.67 -4.91
C ASP A 36 11.87 11.41 -4.80
N ARG A 37 12.69 12.44 -5.03
CA ARG A 37 14.14 12.33 -4.84
C ARG A 37 14.49 12.02 -3.39
N LEU A 38 13.94 12.79 -2.44
CA LEU A 38 14.15 12.56 -1.01
C LEU A 38 13.81 11.10 -0.62
N MET A 39 12.68 10.57 -1.11
CA MET A 39 12.22 9.22 -0.81
C MET A 39 13.15 8.11 -1.33
N LEU A 40 13.97 8.41 -2.35
CA LEU A 40 14.91 7.46 -2.95
C LEU A 40 16.33 7.56 -2.38
N GLU A 41 16.62 8.55 -1.53
CA GLU A 41 17.96 8.74 -0.97
C GLU A 41 18.25 7.78 0.21
N PRO A 42 19.52 7.36 0.43
CA PRO A 42 19.87 6.41 1.49
C PRO A 42 19.50 6.86 2.90
N ALA A 43 19.69 8.15 3.23
CA ALA A 43 19.34 8.72 4.53
C ALA A 43 17.99 9.45 4.50
N VAL A 44 16.98 8.85 3.85
CA VAL A 44 15.63 9.41 3.71
C VAL A 44 15.01 9.81 5.05
N ALA A 45 15.17 9.02 6.11
CA ALA A 45 14.58 9.33 7.41
C ALA A 45 15.10 10.64 8.00
N LYS A 46 16.41 10.91 7.88
CA LYS A 46 16.99 12.20 8.31
C LYS A 46 16.41 13.37 7.51
N GLY A 47 16.22 13.19 6.20
CA GLY A 47 15.64 14.23 5.36
C GLY A 47 14.16 14.49 5.64
N LEU A 48 13.37 13.44 5.89
CA LEU A 48 11.97 13.54 6.31
C LEU A 48 11.85 14.18 7.70
N ASP A 49 12.72 13.81 8.63
CA ASP A 49 12.72 14.42 9.96
C ASP A 49 12.98 15.92 9.87
N VAL A 50 14.01 16.35 9.12
CA VAL A 50 14.24 17.79 8.90
C VAL A 50 13.05 18.46 8.20
N LEU A 51 12.42 17.81 7.22
CA LEU A 51 11.23 18.33 6.55
C LEU A 51 10.08 18.62 7.54
N VAL A 52 9.85 17.71 8.49
CA VAL A 52 8.81 17.86 9.52
C VAL A 52 9.24 18.83 10.60
N GLN A 53 10.39 18.63 11.25
CA GLN A 53 10.87 19.46 12.37
C GLN A 53 11.06 20.93 11.99
N SER A 54 11.48 21.21 10.75
CA SER A 54 11.62 22.59 10.27
C SER A 54 10.30 23.31 10.00
N ARG A 55 9.16 22.61 10.07
CA ARG A 55 7.82 23.07 9.64
C ARG A 55 7.64 23.24 8.12
N LEU A 56 8.56 22.71 7.32
CA LEU A 56 8.47 22.81 5.86
C LEU A 56 7.37 21.91 5.27
N ALA A 57 7.11 20.73 5.85
CA ALA A 57 6.00 19.87 5.43
C ALA A 57 4.62 20.53 5.60
N GLU A 58 4.48 21.48 6.53
CA GLU A 58 3.26 22.24 6.80
C GLU A 58 2.99 23.36 5.78
N CYS A 59 4.00 23.72 4.98
CA CYS A 59 3.86 24.76 3.97
C CYS A 59 2.92 24.33 2.82
N SER A 60 2.49 25.31 2.03
CA SER A 60 1.77 25.11 0.77
C SER A 60 2.68 25.34 -0.43
N CYS A 61 2.32 24.73 -1.56
CA CYS A 61 2.88 25.00 -2.88
C CYS A 61 1.77 25.40 -3.86
N ARG A 62 2.10 25.75 -5.09
CA ARG A 62 1.14 26.23 -6.08
C ARG A 62 0.86 25.21 -7.16
N VAL A 63 -0.42 25.02 -7.46
CA VAL A 63 -0.92 24.38 -8.69
C VAL A 63 -1.59 25.44 -9.56
N VAL A 64 -1.53 25.27 -10.88
CA VAL A 64 -2.26 26.12 -11.83
C VAL A 64 -3.18 25.22 -12.65
N GLU A 65 -4.48 25.37 -12.46
CA GLU A 65 -5.51 24.59 -13.17
C GLU A 65 -6.44 25.54 -13.90
N ASN A 66 -6.62 25.32 -15.20
CA ASN A 66 -7.46 26.16 -16.06
C ASN A 66 -7.14 27.67 -15.96
N GLY A 67 -5.86 28.01 -15.77
CA GLY A 67 -5.38 29.40 -15.62
C GLY A 67 -5.58 30.01 -14.22
N VAL A 68 -6.12 29.25 -13.26
CA VAL A 68 -6.30 29.69 -11.86
C VAL A 68 -5.22 29.08 -10.99
N ALA A 69 -4.48 29.94 -10.27
CA ALA A 69 -3.50 29.50 -9.29
C ALA A 69 -4.19 29.20 -7.95
N GLN A 70 -3.86 28.05 -7.37
CA GLN A 70 -4.35 27.62 -6.07
C GLN A 70 -3.19 27.13 -5.20
N GLU A 71 -3.29 27.35 -3.89
CA GLU A 71 -2.35 26.81 -2.93
C GLU A 71 -2.77 25.40 -2.47
N VAL A 72 -1.79 24.53 -2.35
CA VAL A 72 -1.96 23.12 -2.03
C VAL A 72 -1.00 22.75 -0.89
N PRO A 73 -1.50 22.26 0.26
CA PRO A 73 -0.67 21.79 1.35
C PRO A 73 0.27 20.65 0.92
N ILE A 74 1.50 20.65 1.43
CA ILE A 74 2.50 19.64 1.10
C ILE A 74 2.19 18.34 1.87
N LEU A 75 2.55 18.25 3.15
CA LEU A 75 2.39 17.06 4.00
C LEU A 75 2.02 17.41 5.47
N PRO A 76 0.98 18.25 5.71
CA PRO A 76 0.57 18.58 7.08
C PRO A 76 0.12 17.35 7.90
N GLU A 77 -0.27 16.26 7.24
CA GLU A 77 -0.73 15.03 7.88
C GLU A 77 0.35 14.37 8.75
N LEU A 78 1.63 14.65 8.55
CA LEU A 78 2.70 14.00 9.30
C LEU A 78 2.90 14.55 10.73
N TYR A 79 2.46 15.78 11.00
CA TYR A 79 2.81 16.48 12.24
C TYR A 79 2.19 15.87 13.49
N HIS A 80 0.96 15.36 13.38
CA HIS A 80 0.29 14.76 14.55
C HIS A 80 0.96 13.47 15.03
N LEU A 81 1.84 12.86 14.22
CA LEU A 81 2.62 11.68 14.60
C LEU A 81 3.78 12.04 15.53
N VAL A 82 4.26 13.29 15.51
CA VAL A 82 5.38 13.75 16.33
C VAL A 82 5.00 13.72 17.80
N ASN A 83 5.76 13.00 18.62
CA ASN A 83 5.45 12.71 20.03
C ASN A 83 4.15 11.93 20.25
N LEU A 84 3.56 11.33 19.20
CA LEU A 84 2.33 10.55 19.34
C LEU A 84 2.58 9.33 20.24
N PRO A 85 1.96 9.24 21.43
CA PRO A 85 2.19 8.10 22.30
C PRO A 85 1.66 6.81 21.68
N GLN A 86 2.50 5.79 21.72
CA GLN A 86 2.17 4.42 21.34
C GLN A 86 2.18 3.49 22.56
N GLU A 87 1.63 2.29 22.40
CA GLU A 87 1.65 1.25 23.44
C GLU A 87 3.07 0.69 23.60
N LYS A 88 3.69 0.93 24.77
CA LYS A 88 5.13 0.67 25.02
C LYS A 88 5.50 -0.81 24.98
N ASP A 89 4.54 -1.68 25.28
CA ASP A 89 4.75 -3.13 25.17
C ASP A 89 5.13 -3.52 23.73
N PHE A 90 4.53 -2.84 22.74
CA PHE A 90 4.70 -3.16 21.32
C PHE A 90 5.70 -2.26 20.61
N HIS A 91 5.82 -0.99 21.01
CA HIS A 91 6.64 0.00 20.30
C HIS A 91 7.68 0.63 21.23
N GLU A 92 8.91 0.74 20.75
CA GLU A 92 9.98 1.49 21.42
C GLU A 92 9.87 3.00 21.19
N PHE A 93 9.38 3.40 20.02
CA PHE A 93 9.35 4.77 19.53
C PHE A 93 7.94 5.39 19.61
N ASP A 94 7.88 6.73 19.51
CA ASP A 94 6.61 7.43 19.24
C ASP A 94 6.13 7.16 17.80
N GLY A 95 4.95 7.69 17.43
CA GLY A 95 4.39 7.52 16.08
C GLY A 95 5.34 7.95 14.95
N TRP A 96 6.01 9.10 15.11
CA TRP A 96 6.87 9.66 14.08
C TRP A 96 8.19 8.91 13.93
N TYR A 97 8.90 8.66 15.03
CA TYR A 97 10.16 7.93 14.99
C TYR A 97 9.97 6.47 14.59
N HIS A 98 8.85 5.85 14.95
CA HIS A 98 8.48 4.55 14.40
C HIS A 98 8.33 4.64 12.88
N THR A 99 7.54 5.58 12.37
CA THR A 99 7.36 5.80 10.92
C THR A 99 8.70 6.01 10.20
N LEU A 100 9.60 6.81 10.76
CA LEU A 100 10.94 7.02 10.22
C LEU A 100 11.79 5.75 10.22
N ALA A 101 11.66 4.90 11.25
CA ALA A 101 12.32 3.61 11.31
C ALA A 101 11.78 2.63 10.26
N VAL A 102 10.45 2.55 10.09
CA VAL A 102 9.81 1.75 9.03
C VAL A 102 10.28 2.21 7.66
N VAL A 103 10.25 3.53 7.42
CA VAL A 103 10.76 4.10 6.17
C VAL A 103 12.20 3.68 5.99
N SER A 104 13.10 3.85 6.96
CA SER A 104 14.54 3.50 6.84
C SER A 104 14.81 2.05 6.45
N HIS A 105 14.03 1.09 6.99
CA HIS A 105 14.15 -0.34 6.67
C HIS A 105 13.51 -0.74 5.33
N THR A 106 12.77 0.17 4.69
CA THR A 106 12.16 -0.06 3.38
C THR A 106 13.19 0.20 2.28
N GLU A 107 13.18 -0.55 1.18
CA GLU A 107 14.09 -0.30 0.04
C GLU A 107 13.73 1.01 -0.72
N PRO A 108 14.66 1.63 -1.48
CA PRO A 108 14.40 2.87 -2.21
C PRO A 108 13.52 2.64 -3.45
N ASP A 109 12.26 2.28 -3.23
CA ASP A 109 11.18 2.26 -4.21
C ASP A 109 10.08 3.23 -3.76
N LEU A 110 9.58 4.07 -4.67
CA LEU A 110 8.60 5.11 -4.31
C LEU A 110 7.31 4.51 -3.74
N THR A 111 6.82 3.41 -4.31
CA THR A 111 5.58 2.77 -3.84
C THR A 111 5.76 2.27 -2.42
N LEU A 112 6.90 1.63 -2.15
CA LEU A 112 7.20 1.09 -0.83
C LEU A 112 7.45 2.20 0.20
N ARG A 113 8.24 3.22 -0.14
CA ARG A 113 8.57 4.32 0.78
C ARG A 113 7.34 5.15 1.11
N TRP A 114 6.46 5.42 0.14
CA TRP A 114 5.18 6.07 0.42
C TRP A 114 4.25 5.19 1.26
N GLY A 115 4.22 3.87 0.99
CA GLY A 115 3.48 2.91 1.82
C GLY A 115 3.97 2.92 3.26
N ALA A 116 5.29 2.87 3.47
CA ALA A 116 5.94 2.93 4.77
C ALA A 116 5.71 4.26 5.50
N LEU A 117 5.81 5.39 4.81
CA LEU A 117 5.59 6.71 5.41
C LEU A 117 4.14 6.91 5.87
N LEU A 118 3.17 6.30 5.17
CA LEU A 118 1.75 6.56 5.38
C LEU A 118 0.98 5.42 6.06
N HIS A 119 1.59 4.25 6.32
CA HIS A 119 0.89 3.09 6.88
C HIS A 119 0.13 3.42 8.18
N ASP A 120 0.74 4.25 9.01
CA ASP A 120 0.25 4.67 10.32
C ASP A 120 -0.31 6.09 10.36
N VAL A 121 -0.50 6.75 9.22
CA VAL A 121 -0.85 8.19 9.14
C VAL A 121 -2.19 8.54 9.82
N ALA A 122 -3.02 7.55 10.16
CA ALA A 122 -4.27 7.76 10.87
C ALA A 122 -4.23 7.36 12.36
N LYS A 123 -3.11 6.87 12.89
CA LYS A 123 -2.97 6.62 14.33
C LYS A 123 -3.16 7.92 15.11
N GLY A 124 -3.80 7.85 16.28
CA GLY A 124 -4.06 9.03 17.11
C GLY A 124 -5.25 9.88 16.65
N MET A 125 -5.82 9.63 15.47
CA MET A 125 -7.00 10.36 15.00
C MET A 125 -8.20 10.12 15.94
N PRO A 126 -9.03 11.14 16.23
CA PRO A 126 -10.14 11.00 17.18
C PRO A 126 -11.14 9.87 16.87
N ALA A 127 -11.32 9.53 15.60
CA ALA A 127 -12.22 8.44 15.18
C ALA A 127 -11.62 7.03 15.34
N VAL A 128 -10.31 6.94 15.60
CA VAL A 128 -9.51 5.71 15.59
C VAL A 128 -8.94 5.41 16.97
N ARG A 129 -8.42 6.45 17.65
CA ARG A 129 -7.76 6.35 18.95
C ARG A 129 -8.77 6.12 20.06
N ALA A 130 -8.57 5.03 20.81
CA ALA A 130 -9.36 4.69 21.98
C ALA A 130 -8.49 4.11 23.09
N VAL A 131 -8.97 4.17 24.33
CA VAL A 131 -8.40 3.44 25.47
C VAL A 131 -9.32 2.27 25.79
N ILE A 132 -8.83 1.04 25.63
CA ILE A 132 -9.60 -0.18 25.89
C ILE A 132 -8.82 -1.00 26.91
N ASN A 133 -9.46 -1.33 28.05
CA ASN A 133 -8.84 -2.06 29.15
C ASN A 133 -7.52 -1.43 29.64
N GLY A 134 -7.45 -0.09 29.66
CA GLY A 134 -6.27 0.67 30.08
C GLY A 134 -5.13 0.74 29.06
N ARG A 135 -5.29 0.16 27.87
CA ARG A 135 -4.29 0.20 26.78
C ARG A 135 -4.71 1.16 25.67
N LEU A 136 -3.73 1.84 25.07
CA LEU A 136 -3.96 2.67 23.89
C LEU A 136 -4.16 1.77 22.67
N THR A 137 -5.21 2.06 21.89
CA THR A 137 -5.52 1.32 20.67
C THR A 137 -5.89 2.26 19.54
N ASP A 138 -5.52 1.90 18.33
CA ASP A 138 -5.82 2.62 17.09
C ASP A 138 -6.55 1.69 16.12
N ARG A 139 -7.69 1.13 16.53
CA ARG A 139 -8.42 0.15 15.70
C ARG A 139 -9.01 0.85 14.47
N GLY A 140 -8.71 0.34 13.28
CA GLY A 140 -9.20 0.90 12.01
C GLY A 140 -8.33 2.02 11.41
N HIS A 141 -7.13 2.28 11.96
CA HIS A 141 -6.19 3.26 11.39
C HIS A 141 -5.75 2.87 9.97
N ASP A 142 -5.66 1.59 9.65
CA ASP A 142 -5.37 1.09 8.31
C ASP A 142 -6.43 1.56 7.28
N THR A 143 -7.70 1.51 7.65
CA THR A 143 -8.81 1.93 6.79
C THR A 143 -8.85 3.45 6.62
N LEU A 144 -8.85 4.21 7.72
CA LEU A 144 -8.84 5.68 7.65
C LEU A 144 -7.53 6.19 7.00
N GLY A 145 -6.40 5.54 7.30
CA GLY A 145 -5.10 5.86 6.73
C GLY A 145 -5.06 5.68 5.22
N ALA A 146 -5.75 4.68 4.69
CA ALA A 146 -5.90 4.50 3.25
C ALA A 146 -6.69 5.66 2.61
N GLU A 147 -7.78 6.11 3.23
CA GLU A 147 -8.57 7.27 2.75
C GLU A 147 -7.75 8.58 2.78
N MET A 148 -6.99 8.78 3.87
CA MET A 148 -6.05 9.90 4.00
C MET A 148 -4.95 9.84 2.94
N THR A 149 -4.41 8.64 2.68
CA THR A 149 -3.39 8.40 1.65
C THR A 149 -3.92 8.73 0.25
N GLU A 150 -5.15 8.29 -0.08
CA GLU A 150 -5.77 8.62 -1.36
C GLU A 150 -5.92 10.13 -1.55
N THR A 151 -6.41 10.81 -0.52
CA THR A 151 -6.59 12.27 -0.51
C THR A 151 -5.26 13.00 -0.66
N LEU A 152 -4.25 12.61 0.12
CA LEU A 152 -2.92 13.22 0.15
C LEU A 152 -2.20 13.06 -1.19
N LEU A 153 -2.10 11.83 -1.72
CA LEU A 153 -1.34 11.59 -2.95
C LEU A 153 -2.08 12.12 -4.19
N THR A 154 -3.42 12.13 -4.18
CA THR A 154 -4.20 12.79 -5.25
C THR A 154 -3.95 14.29 -5.22
N ARG A 155 -3.98 14.91 -4.03
CA ARG A 155 -3.64 16.33 -3.84
C ARG A 155 -2.23 16.65 -4.36
N LEU A 156 -1.27 15.76 -4.14
CA LEU A 156 0.10 15.91 -4.66
C LEU A 156 0.25 15.62 -6.16
N GLY A 157 -0.85 15.30 -6.85
CA GLY A 157 -0.88 15.09 -8.29
C GLY A 157 -0.26 13.78 -8.74
N TYR A 158 -0.19 12.75 -7.89
CA TYR A 158 0.30 11.43 -8.31
C TYR A 158 -0.68 10.72 -9.25
N PRO A 159 -0.20 9.85 -10.16
CA PRO A 159 -1.06 9.05 -11.03
C PRO A 159 -2.02 8.16 -10.24
N LYS A 160 -3.27 8.05 -10.68
CA LYS A 160 -4.32 7.29 -9.98
C LYS A 160 -3.94 5.83 -9.65
N SER A 161 -3.19 5.16 -10.54
CA SER A 161 -2.71 3.80 -10.30
C SER A 161 -1.71 3.72 -9.15
N PHE A 162 -0.82 4.72 -9.03
CA PHE A 162 0.13 4.82 -7.93
C PHE A 162 -0.61 5.09 -6.61
N VAL A 163 -1.52 6.07 -6.60
CA VAL A 163 -2.35 6.39 -5.42
C VAL A 163 -3.08 5.15 -4.91
N ARG A 164 -3.78 4.44 -5.80
CA ARG A 164 -4.51 3.21 -5.46
C ARG A 164 -3.59 2.12 -4.91
N ARG A 165 -2.40 1.95 -5.48
CA ARG A 165 -1.44 0.95 -5.00
C ARG A 165 -0.95 1.26 -3.60
N VAL A 166 -0.52 2.50 -3.33
CA VAL A 166 -0.05 2.90 -2.00
C VAL A 166 -1.18 2.82 -0.99
N ALA A 167 -2.38 3.33 -1.32
CA ALA A 167 -3.54 3.24 -0.45
C ALA A 167 -3.94 1.78 -0.16
N TRP A 168 -3.82 0.87 -1.14
CA TRP A 168 -4.07 -0.56 -0.93
C TRP A 168 -3.04 -1.19 0.03
N ILE A 169 -1.76 -0.79 -0.04
CA ILE A 169 -0.73 -1.23 0.93
C ILE A 169 -1.11 -0.76 2.34
N VAL A 170 -1.38 0.54 2.50
CA VAL A 170 -1.81 1.13 3.78
C VAL A 170 -3.08 0.47 4.30
N LYS A 171 -4.05 0.16 3.45
CA LYS A 171 -5.30 -0.48 3.88
C LYS A 171 -5.12 -1.90 4.41
N ASN A 172 -4.14 -2.63 3.91
CA ASN A 172 -4.03 -4.07 4.15
C ASN A 172 -2.92 -4.45 5.13
N HIS A 173 -2.05 -3.54 5.56
CA HIS A 173 -0.89 -3.87 6.40
C HIS A 173 -1.28 -4.52 7.74
N MET A 174 -2.29 -4.02 8.45
CA MET A 174 -2.77 -4.64 9.70
C MET A 174 -3.40 -6.00 9.47
N ARG A 175 -4.16 -6.14 8.39
CA ARG A 175 -4.75 -7.43 8.02
C ARG A 175 -3.68 -8.45 7.65
N PHE A 176 -2.61 -8.02 6.99
CA PHE A 176 -1.46 -8.87 6.67
C PHE A 176 -0.81 -9.40 7.95
N HIS A 177 -0.51 -8.52 8.91
CA HIS A 177 0.03 -8.91 10.22
C HIS A 177 -0.87 -9.92 10.95
N TYR A 178 -2.19 -9.71 10.92
CA TYR A 178 -3.15 -10.65 11.50
C TYR A 178 -3.04 -12.06 10.87
N PHE A 179 -2.90 -12.16 9.54
CA PHE A 179 -2.77 -13.44 8.86
C PHE A 179 -1.43 -14.13 9.15
N VAL A 180 -0.33 -13.37 9.22
CA VAL A 180 0.98 -13.92 9.59
C VAL A 180 0.95 -14.51 11.01
N GLN A 181 0.24 -13.88 11.93
CA GLN A 181 0.19 -14.31 13.34
C GLN A 181 -0.88 -15.37 13.62
N ASN A 182 -1.82 -15.60 12.70
CA ASN A 182 -2.93 -16.52 12.90
C ASN A 182 -2.99 -17.61 11.83
N GLY A 183 -2.48 -18.80 12.17
CA GLY A 183 -2.44 -19.96 11.26
C GLY A 183 -3.81 -20.54 10.89
N GLU A 184 -4.91 -20.13 11.55
CA GLU A 184 -6.28 -20.52 11.14
C GLU A 184 -6.89 -19.57 10.10
N ALA A 185 -6.21 -18.46 9.77
CA ALA A 185 -6.69 -17.50 8.80
C ALA A 185 -6.73 -18.12 7.39
N ASN A 186 -7.80 -17.83 6.64
CA ASN A 186 -8.02 -18.44 5.32
C ASN A 186 -7.53 -17.55 4.18
N GLU A 187 -6.28 -17.75 3.78
CA GLU A 187 -5.57 -17.01 2.74
C GLU A 187 -6.26 -17.13 1.37
N LYS A 188 -6.75 -18.32 1.02
CA LYS A 188 -7.51 -18.56 -0.23
C LYS A 188 -8.81 -17.76 -0.28
N LYS A 189 -9.48 -17.56 0.85
CA LYS A 189 -10.68 -16.71 0.95
C LYS A 189 -10.31 -15.24 0.76
N TRP A 190 -9.16 -14.80 1.28
CA TRP A 190 -8.70 -13.43 1.08
C TRP A 190 -8.33 -13.16 -0.37
N ILE A 191 -7.51 -14.01 -0.99
CA ILE A 191 -7.13 -13.89 -2.40
C ILE A 191 -8.37 -13.84 -3.32
N ARG A 192 -9.39 -14.69 -3.08
CA ARG A 192 -10.67 -14.63 -3.81
C ARG A 192 -11.45 -13.34 -3.61
N LYS A 193 -11.33 -12.71 -2.44
CA LYS A 193 -11.96 -11.40 -2.18
C LYS A 193 -11.23 -10.32 -2.98
N GLU A 194 -9.90 -10.33 -2.99
CA GLU A 194 -9.09 -9.36 -3.74
C GLU A 194 -9.24 -9.53 -5.26
N ALA A 195 -9.30 -10.76 -5.78
CA ALA A 195 -9.53 -10.99 -7.20
C ALA A 195 -10.88 -10.46 -7.72
N ARG A 196 -11.87 -10.33 -6.82
CA ARG A 196 -13.23 -9.84 -7.14
C ARG A 196 -13.47 -8.38 -6.72
N SER A 197 -12.50 -7.73 -6.10
CA SER A 197 -12.67 -6.36 -5.57
C SER A 197 -12.73 -5.30 -6.67
N GLY A 198 -12.17 -5.60 -7.85
CA GLY A 198 -11.97 -4.62 -8.92
C GLY A 198 -10.74 -3.73 -8.73
N GLU A 199 -9.94 -3.97 -7.68
CA GLU A 199 -8.71 -3.21 -7.40
C GLU A 199 -7.59 -3.53 -8.40
N PHE A 200 -7.56 -4.75 -8.89
CA PHE A 200 -6.51 -5.26 -9.77
C PHE A 200 -7.03 -5.53 -11.16
N ARG A 201 -6.17 -5.29 -12.16
CA ARG A 201 -6.48 -5.54 -13.57
C ARG A 201 -6.18 -6.98 -13.99
N ASP A 202 -5.20 -7.60 -13.35
CA ASP A 202 -4.78 -8.98 -13.61
C ASP A 202 -4.00 -9.57 -12.42
N SER A 203 -3.85 -10.90 -12.46
CA SER A 203 -3.15 -11.68 -11.42
C SER A 203 -1.69 -11.27 -11.22
N GLN A 204 -1.00 -10.81 -12.27
CA GLN A 204 0.40 -10.35 -12.18
C GLN A 204 0.52 -9.05 -11.38
N ILE A 205 -0.37 -8.09 -11.64
CA ILE A 205 -0.43 -6.84 -10.88
C ILE A 205 -0.77 -7.13 -9.40
N MET A 206 -1.67 -8.08 -9.14
CA MET A 206 -2.01 -8.50 -7.77
C MET A 206 -0.83 -9.19 -7.08
N ARG A 207 -0.11 -10.09 -7.77
CA ARG A 207 1.12 -10.73 -7.28
C ARG A 207 2.12 -9.69 -6.79
N ILE A 208 2.45 -8.70 -7.63
CA ILE A 208 3.38 -7.62 -7.27
C ILE A 208 2.87 -6.83 -6.06
N ALA A 209 1.55 -6.68 -5.90
CA ALA A 209 0.98 -5.97 -4.75
C ALA A 209 1.27 -6.69 -3.43
N TRP A 210 1.17 -8.02 -3.42
CA TRP A 210 1.49 -8.84 -2.25
C TRP A 210 2.97 -8.80 -1.91
N GLU A 211 3.85 -8.87 -2.91
CA GLU A 211 5.30 -8.72 -2.72
C GLU A 211 5.64 -7.33 -2.14
N GLN A 212 4.95 -6.28 -2.59
CA GLN A 212 5.17 -4.93 -2.05
C GLN A 212 4.63 -4.77 -0.62
N LEU A 213 3.43 -5.31 -0.35
CA LEU A 213 2.83 -5.28 0.98
C LEU A 213 3.69 -6.05 2.00
N SER A 214 4.19 -7.23 1.65
CA SER A 214 5.02 -8.03 2.55
C SER A 214 6.32 -7.31 2.91
N LYS A 215 6.93 -6.58 1.97
CA LYS A 215 8.13 -5.76 2.22
C LYS A 215 7.84 -4.60 3.17
N VAL A 216 6.73 -3.89 2.99
CA VAL A 216 6.32 -2.81 3.92
C VAL A 216 6.02 -3.37 5.30
N CYS A 217 5.29 -4.49 5.39
CA CYS A 217 5.03 -5.16 6.67
C CYS A 217 6.30 -5.70 7.34
N ALA A 218 7.29 -6.18 6.57
CA ALA A 218 8.57 -6.60 7.10
C ALA A 218 9.35 -5.40 7.67
N ALA A 219 9.37 -4.27 6.95
CA ALA A 219 9.98 -3.04 7.43
C ALA A 219 9.27 -2.49 8.68
N ASP A 220 7.95 -2.66 8.78
CA ASP A 220 7.16 -2.30 9.96
C ASP A 220 7.57 -3.12 11.19
N VAL A 221 7.67 -4.46 11.04
CA VAL A 221 8.18 -5.35 12.11
C VAL A 221 9.58 -4.93 12.58
N LEU A 222 10.49 -4.57 11.65
CA LEU A 222 11.83 -4.08 11.99
C LEU A 222 11.80 -2.69 12.65
N GLY A 223 10.91 -1.81 12.19
CA GLY A 223 10.71 -0.45 12.69
C GLY A 223 10.14 -0.38 14.12
N CYS A 224 9.66 -1.49 14.68
CA CYS A 224 9.27 -1.56 16.09
C CYS A 224 10.46 -1.51 17.06
N GLY A 225 11.70 -1.71 16.59
CA GLY A 225 12.93 -1.58 17.40
C GLY A 225 13.28 -2.80 18.27
N LYS A 226 12.51 -3.90 18.19
CA LYS A 226 12.73 -5.07 19.05
C LYS A 226 14.01 -5.84 18.64
N PRO A 227 14.89 -6.24 19.59
CA PRO A 227 16.19 -6.83 19.29
C PRO A 227 16.14 -8.22 18.61
N TYR A 228 15.01 -8.91 18.71
CA TYR A 228 14.79 -10.25 18.12
C TYR A 228 13.67 -10.25 17.08
N ALA A 229 13.40 -9.11 16.44
CA ALA A 229 12.45 -9.03 15.35
C ALA A 229 12.90 -9.96 14.19
N SER A 230 12.01 -10.87 13.77
CA SER A 230 12.21 -11.73 12.60
C SER A 230 11.13 -11.44 11.58
N THR A 231 11.56 -11.28 10.32
CA THR A 231 10.68 -11.01 9.18
C THR A 231 10.49 -12.23 8.28
N ASP A 232 11.12 -13.36 8.60
CA ASP A 232 11.11 -14.55 7.73
C ASP A 232 9.69 -15.06 7.49
N GLY A 233 8.88 -15.13 8.57
CA GLY A 233 7.46 -15.50 8.46
C GLY A 233 6.64 -14.49 7.66
N THR A 234 6.92 -13.19 7.82
CA THR A 234 6.24 -12.10 7.09
C THR A 234 6.53 -12.17 5.59
N LEU A 235 7.79 -12.37 5.21
CA LEU A 235 8.21 -12.46 3.82
C LEU A 235 7.73 -13.77 3.17
N ALA A 236 7.88 -14.91 3.85
CA ALA A 236 7.40 -16.21 3.36
C ALA A 236 5.87 -16.23 3.16
N PHE A 237 5.11 -15.60 4.07
CA PHE A 237 3.67 -15.42 3.87
C PHE A 237 3.37 -14.52 2.66
N GLY A 238 4.17 -13.47 2.46
CA GLY A 238 4.11 -12.62 1.26
C GLY A 238 4.29 -13.40 -0.04
N GLU A 239 5.32 -14.25 -0.11
CA GLU A 239 5.59 -15.12 -1.25
C GLU A 239 4.44 -16.10 -1.50
N CYS A 240 3.90 -16.72 -0.43
CA CYS A 240 2.72 -17.57 -0.52
C CYS A 240 1.52 -16.83 -1.12
N MET A 241 1.23 -15.60 -0.67
CA MET A 241 0.14 -14.78 -1.22
C MET A 241 0.39 -14.36 -2.67
N ALA A 242 1.65 -14.10 -3.02
CA ALA A 242 2.08 -13.77 -4.38
C ALA A 242 1.86 -14.96 -5.33
N ASP A 243 2.19 -16.18 -4.91
CA ASP A 243 1.99 -17.39 -5.70
C ASP A 243 0.50 -17.76 -5.83
N LEU A 244 -0.25 -17.69 -4.73
CA LEU A 244 -1.71 -17.88 -4.75
C LEU A 244 -2.42 -16.88 -5.68
N SER A 245 -1.85 -15.70 -5.89
CA SER A 245 -2.40 -14.73 -6.82
C SER A 245 -2.34 -15.19 -8.27
N LEU A 246 -1.37 -16.03 -8.64
CA LEU A 246 -1.28 -16.59 -9.99
C LEU A 246 -2.28 -17.72 -10.21
N GLU A 247 -2.66 -18.43 -9.15
CA GLU A 247 -3.71 -19.45 -9.19
C GLU A 247 -5.12 -18.83 -9.25
N MET A 248 -5.27 -17.57 -8.84
CA MET A 248 -6.56 -16.88 -8.77
C MET A 248 -6.73 -15.87 -9.92
N PRO A 249 -7.42 -16.24 -11.01
CA PRO A 249 -7.61 -15.35 -12.16
C PRO A 249 -8.50 -14.16 -11.79
N ILE A 250 -8.10 -12.97 -12.23
CA ILE A 250 -8.86 -11.72 -12.04
C ILE A 250 -9.65 -11.42 -13.31
N HIS A 251 -9.01 -11.61 -14.46
CA HIS A 251 -9.61 -11.47 -15.77
C HIS A 251 -9.56 -12.81 -16.53
N THR A 252 -10.39 -12.97 -17.56
CA THR A 252 -10.40 -14.18 -18.42
C THR A 252 -9.07 -14.46 -19.11
N LYS A 253 -8.17 -13.48 -19.18
CA LYS A 253 -6.82 -13.63 -19.73
C LYS A 253 -5.86 -14.32 -18.76
N ASP A 254 -6.22 -14.35 -17.47
CA ASP A 254 -5.45 -15.00 -16.40
C ASP A 254 -5.84 -16.48 -16.25
N LEU A 255 -6.85 -16.94 -16.99
CA LEU A 255 -7.23 -18.35 -17.02
C LEU A 255 -6.16 -19.16 -17.73
N ASN A 256 -5.72 -20.23 -17.10
CA ASN A 256 -4.69 -21.13 -17.63
C ASN A 256 -5.31 -22.23 -18.50
N TYR A 257 -5.90 -21.85 -19.63
CA TYR A 257 -6.49 -22.77 -20.59
C TYR A 257 -5.59 -22.97 -21.82
N ASP A 258 -5.81 -24.07 -22.53
CA ASP A 258 -5.18 -24.34 -23.83
C ASP A 258 -6.19 -24.27 -24.99
N GLU A 259 -5.71 -24.58 -26.20
CA GLU A 259 -6.51 -24.52 -27.43
C GLU A 259 -7.78 -25.39 -27.40
N ARG A 260 -7.86 -26.43 -26.54
CA ARG A 260 -9.04 -27.29 -26.44
C ARG A 260 -10.26 -26.51 -25.97
N VAL A 261 -10.08 -25.60 -25.00
CA VAL A 261 -11.16 -24.73 -24.49
C VAL A 261 -11.68 -23.79 -25.58
N ILE A 262 -10.78 -23.22 -26.38
CA ILE A 262 -11.15 -22.33 -27.49
C ILE A 262 -11.91 -23.09 -28.57
N LYS A 263 -11.41 -24.27 -28.98
CA LYS A 263 -12.05 -25.14 -29.97
C LYS A 263 -13.45 -25.58 -29.51
N LEU A 264 -13.57 -25.97 -28.23
CA LEU A 264 -14.82 -26.40 -27.63
C LEU A 264 -15.85 -25.27 -27.52
N ALA A 265 -15.44 -24.07 -27.12
CA ALA A 265 -16.35 -22.94 -26.98
C ALA A 265 -16.82 -22.37 -28.34
N GLY A 266 -15.99 -22.48 -29.37
CA GLY A 266 -16.28 -21.99 -30.72
C GLY A 266 -16.71 -20.52 -30.72
N LYS A 267 -17.90 -20.22 -31.27
CA LYS A 267 -18.44 -18.86 -31.34
C LYS A 267 -18.77 -18.24 -29.98
N LYS A 268 -18.89 -19.05 -28.92
CA LYS A 268 -19.25 -18.62 -27.55
C LYS A 268 -18.04 -18.52 -26.62
N VAL A 269 -16.83 -18.34 -27.16
CA VAL A 269 -15.59 -18.26 -26.37
C VAL A 269 -15.65 -17.23 -25.24
N GLY A 270 -16.19 -16.03 -25.49
CA GLY A 270 -16.33 -15.00 -24.45
C GLY A 270 -17.20 -15.46 -23.27
N GLU A 271 -18.39 -16.01 -23.54
CA GLU A 271 -19.30 -16.53 -22.52
C GLU A 271 -18.71 -17.75 -21.79
N GLY A 272 -17.99 -18.61 -22.51
CA GLY A 272 -17.29 -19.77 -21.95
C GLY A 272 -16.21 -19.35 -20.95
N LEU A 273 -15.33 -18.44 -21.34
CA LEU A 273 -14.27 -17.94 -20.48
C LEU A 273 -14.81 -17.19 -19.26
N GLN A 274 -15.86 -16.38 -19.41
CA GLN A 274 -16.49 -15.71 -18.27
C GLN A 274 -17.10 -16.70 -17.26
N TYR A 275 -17.70 -17.78 -17.74
CA TYR A 275 -18.16 -18.86 -16.88
C TYR A 275 -17.03 -19.54 -16.13
N LEU A 276 -15.96 -19.89 -16.83
CA LEU A 276 -14.79 -20.53 -16.24
C LEU A 276 -14.12 -19.65 -15.19
N LEU A 277 -13.97 -18.35 -15.48
CA LEU A 277 -13.51 -17.35 -14.51
C LEU A 277 -14.34 -17.41 -13.23
N GLY A 278 -15.67 -17.41 -13.35
CA GLY A 278 -16.56 -17.57 -12.21
C GLY A 278 -16.40 -18.90 -11.47
N GLN A 279 -16.18 -20.02 -12.16
CA GLN A 279 -15.95 -21.32 -11.50
C GLN A 279 -14.66 -21.33 -10.68
N VAL A 280 -13.57 -20.79 -11.23
CA VAL A 280 -12.30 -20.70 -10.52
C VAL A 280 -12.40 -19.73 -9.33
N GLN A 281 -12.93 -18.52 -9.54
CA GLN A 281 -13.06 -17.52 -8.48
C GLN A 281 -13.97 -17.97 -7.32
N ASN A 282 -14.97 -18.81 -7.60
CA ASN A 282 -15.82 -19.40 -6.57
C ASN A 282 -15.18 -20.62 -5.89
N GLY A 283 -14.03 -21.10 -6.37
CA GLY A 283 -13.34 -22.28 -5.84
C GLY A 283 -14.02 -23.60 -6.21
N VAL A 284 -14.78 -23.63 -7.32
CA VAL A 284 -15.44 -24.85 -7.81
C VAL A 284 -14.44 -25.75 -8.54
N ILE A 285 -13.53 -25.14 -9.31
CA ILE A 285 -12.47 -25.83 -10.06
C ILE A 285 -11.13 -25.10 -9.90
N PRO A 286 -9.99 -25.79 -10.03
CA PRO A 286 -8.68 -25.14 -10.10
C PRO A 286 -8.47 -24.43 -11.45
N ASN A 287 -7.51 -23.48 -11.48
CA ASN A 287 -7.09 -22.80 -12.71
C ASN A 287 -6.08 -23.65 -13.51
N GLU A 288 -6.53 -24.83 -13.96
CA GLU A 288 -5.69 -25.79 -14.67
C GLU A 288 -6.32 -26.18 -16.02
N PRO A 289 -5.52 -26.44 -17.07
CA PRO A 289 -6.04 -26.66 -18.41
C PRO A 289 -7.12 -27.76 -18.49
N ASP A 290 -6.88 -28.91 -17.85
CA ASP A 290 -7.82 -30.03 -17.86
C ASP A 290 -9.12 -29.72 -17.11
N ALA A 291 -9.03 -29.12 -15.91
CA ALA A 291 -10.19 -28.75 -15.12
C ALA A 291 -11.07 -27.71 -15.81
N LEU A 292 -10.45 -26.74 -16.50
CA LEU A 292 -11.14 -25.73 -17.28
C LEU A 292 -11.85 -26.34 -18.50
N TYR A 293 -11.20 -27.29 -19.18
CA TYR A 293 -11.82 -28.01 -20.29
C TYR A 293 -13.03 -28.83 -19.85
N ASP A 294 -12.88 -29.66 -18.81
CA ASP A 294 -13.93 -30.55 -18.31
C ASP A 294 -15.14 -29.76 -17.81
N ALA A 295 -14.91 -28.65 -17.11
CA ALA A 295 -15.99 -27.78 -16.63
C ALA A 295 -16.77 -27.15 -17.79
N LEU A 296 -16.10 -26.73 -18.86
CA LEU A 296 -16.75 -26.17 -20.03
C LEU A 296 -17.52 -27.24 -20.82
N ASP A 297 -16.95 -28.42 -21.03
CA ASP A 297 -17.59 -29.54 -21.72
C ASP A 297 -18.87 -29.97 -20.98
N HIS A 298 -18.78 -30.12 -19.66
CA HIS A 298 -19.93 -30.43 -18.84
C HIS A 298 -21.03 -29.35 -18.92
N LYS A 299 -20.66 -28.05 -18.93
CA LYS A 299 -21.62 -26.95 -19.11
C LYS A 299 -22.32 -27.03 -20.47
N LEU A 300 -21.60 -27.31 -21.54
CA LEU A 300 -22.16 -27.34 -22.91
C LEU A 300 -23.04 -28.56 -23.16
N ARG A 301 -22.80 -29.67 -22.45
CA ARG A 301 -23.62 -30.89 -22.50
C ARG A 301 -24.91 -30.79 -21.69
N ARG A 302 -25.02 -29.86 -20.74
CA ARG A 302 -26.26 -29.66 -19.98
C ARG A 302 -27.38 -29.19 -20.92
N PRO A 303 -28.55 -29.86 -20.94
CA PRO A 303 -29.68 -29.38 -21.71
C PRO A 303 -30.09 -27.99 -21.21
N VAL A 304 -30.31 -27.07 -22.14
CA VAL A 304 -30.85 -25.74 -21.83
C VAL A 304 -32.27 -25.96 -21.31
N GLU A 305 -32.49 -25.87 -19.99
CA GLU A 305 -33.84 -25.77 -19.44
C GLU A 305 -34.51 -24.54 -20.09
N LYS A 306 -35.60 -24.82 -20.80
CA LYS A 306 -36.42 -23.83 -21.53
C LYS A 306 -37.33 -23.07 -20.59
#